data_AF-A0A956X4G8-F1
#
_entry.id   AF-A0A956X4G8-F1
#
_cell.length_a   1.000
_cell.length_b   1.000
_cell.length_c   1.000
_cell.angle_alpha   90.00
_cell.angle_beta   90.00
_cell.angle_gamma   90.00
#
_symmetry.space_group_name_H-M   'P 1'
#
loop_
_entity.id
_entity.type
_entity.pdbx_description
1 polymer ?
#
loop_
_entity_poly.entity_id
_entity_poly.type
_entity_poly.pdbx_seq_one_letter_code
_entity_poly.pdbx_strand_id
1 'polypeptide(L)' 'MDRIRPSIETLLETDLRLDRAALSQHAVRANIRASASQLRSGSRILEDLIRTEGLLVVGAEYDLETGVVDFFDGVDG' A
#
# COMPACT_ATOMS: atom_id res chain seq x y z
N MET A 1 7.20 -9.21 10.81
CA MET A 1 5.87 -8.71 11.25
C MET A 1 6.08 -7.62 12.30
N ASP A 2 6.69 -6.47 11.94
CA ASP A 2 7.04 -5.43 12.94
C ASP A 2 7.24 -4.01 12.35
N ARG A 3 6.55 -3.68 11.24
CA ARG A 3 6.76 -2.38 10.54
C ARG A 3 5.51 -1.52 10.36
N ILE A 4 4.43 -1.77 11.11
CA ILE A 4 3.17 -0.99 11.00
C ILE A 4 3.04 0.07 12.12
N ARG A 5 3.98 0.13 13.09
CA ARG A 5 3.77 0.91 14.33
C ARG A 5 4.20 2.39 14.40
N PRO A 6 5.17 2.96 13.66
CA PRO A 6 5.73 4.24 14.10
C PRO A 6 4.94 5.48 13.66
N SER A 7 3.79 5.36 12.99
CA SER A 7 3.07 6.54 12.44
C SER A 7 1.64 6.75 12.96
N ILE A 8 1.10 5.82 13.76
CA ILE A 8 -0.30 5.90 14.22
C ILE A 8 -0.40 6.30 15.72
N GLU A 9 0.70 6.24 16.47
CA GLU A 9 0.69 6.47 17.92
C GLU A 9 0.37 7.92 18.30
N THR A 10 0.91 8.90 17.58
CA THR A 10 0.66 10.33 17.83
C THR A 10 -0.77 10.77 17.49
N LEU A 11 -1.53 9.96 16.74
CA LEU A 11 -2.88 10.31 16.29
C LEU A 11 -3.99 9.57 17.06
N LEU A 12 -3.61 8.64 17.96
CA LEU A 12 -4.52 7.84 18.78
C LEU A 12 -5.03 8.58 20.05
N GLU A 13 -4.49 9.76 20.37
CA GLU A 13 -4.83 10.52 21.58
C GLU A 13 -6.03 11.47 21.43
N THR A 14 -6.72 11.47 20.28
CA THR A 14 -7.91 12.32 20.05
C THR A 14 -9.15 11.49 19.70
N ASP A 15 -10.31 12.08 20.02
CA ASP A 15 -11.64 11.49 20.20
C ASP A 15 -12.29 10.94 18.90
N LEU A 16 -11.59 10.03 18.22
CA LEU A 16 -11.73 9.78 16.79
C LEU A 16 -12.04 8.31 16.47
N ARG A 17 -13.18 7.83 16.97
CA ARG A 17 -13.73 6.54 16.51
C ARG A 17 -14.15 6.58 15.04
N LEU A 18 -14.54 7.76 14.54
CA LEU A 18 -14.82 8.03 13.12
C LEU A 18 -13.54 8.13 12.26
N ASP A 19 -12.44 8.62 12.83
CA ASP A 19 -11.19 8.79 12.09
C ASP A 19 -10.32 7.52 12.15
N ARG A 20 -10.48 6.64 13.14
CA ARG A 20 -9.70 5.39 13.20
C ARG A 20 -9.90 4.50 11.97
N ALA A 21 -11.12 4.43 11.44
CA ALA A 21 -11.41 3.69 10.22
C ALA A 21 -10.72 4.34 9.00
N ALA A 22 -10.86 5.67 8.85
CA ALA A 22 -10.21 6.44 7.78
C ALA A 22 -8.67 6.37 7.86
N LEU A 23 -8.11 6.46 9.06
CA LEU A 23 -6.68 6.32 9.33
C LEU A 23 -6.17 4.92 9.03
N SER A 24 -6.94 3.88 9.39
CA SER A 24 -6.58 2.51 9.06
C SER A 24 -6.54 2.32 7.54
N GLN A 25 -7.56 2.82 6.83
CA GLN A 25 -7.62 2.75 5.37
C GLN A 25 -6.45 3.51 4.73
N HIS A 26 -6.14 4.71 5.22
CA HIS A 26 -5.01 5.49 4.74
C HIS A 26 -3.68 4.78 4.99
N ALA A 27 -3.51 4.18 6.18
CA ALA A 27 -2.32 3.42 6.53
C ALA A 27 -2.16 2.16 5.67
N VAL A 28 -3.26 1.47 5.35
CA VAL A 28 -3.26 0.33 4.42
C VAL A 28 -2.77 0.76 3.05
N ARG A 29 -3.35 1.83 2.47
CA ARG A 29 -2.94 2.33 1.15
C ARG A 29 -1.50 2.83 1.14
N ALA A 30 -1.07 3.52 2.19
CA ALA A 30 0.31 3.97 2.35
C ALA A 30 1.28 2.77 2.41
N ASN A 31 0.92 1.71 3.13
CA ASN A 31 1.72 0.49 3.19
C ASN A 31 1.84 -0.19 1.82
N ILE A 32 0.72 -0.35 1.11
CA ILE A 32 0.69 -0.92 -0.24
C ILE A 32 1.62 -0.16 -1.18
N ARG A 33 1.53 1.19 -1.19
CA ARG A 33 2.42 2.04 -2.02
C ARG A 33 3.89 1.88 -1.65
N ALA A 34 4.21 1.89 -0.36
CA ALA A 34 5.58 1.73 0.10
C ALA A 34 6.16 0.36 -0.32
N SER A 35 5.39 -0.71 -0.17
CA SER A 35 5.79 -2.06 -0.59
C SER A 35 5.91 -2.19 -2.10
N ALA A 36 4.96 -1.67 -2.88
CA ALA A 36 5.00 -1.70 -4.34
C ALA A 36 6.19 -0.88 -4.87
N SER A 37 6.44 0.31 -4.32
CA SER A 37 7.62 1.11 -4.64
C SER A 37 8.91 0.35 -4.32
N GLN A 38 8.97 -0.32 -3.16
CA GLN A 38 10.14 -1.11 -2.79
C GLN A 38 10.36 -2.30 -3.73
N LEU A 39 9.31 -2.96 -4.22
CA LEU A 39 9.45 -4.04 -5.21
C LEU A 39 9.97 -3.52 -6.55
N ARG A 40 9.56 -2.31 -6.96
CA ARG A 40 10.00 -1.69 -8.21
C ARG A 40 11.46 -1.25 -8.19
N SER A 41 12.04 -0.96 -7.03
CA SER A 41 13.39 -0.37 -6.92
C SER A 41 14.33 -1.03 -5.90
N GLY A 42 13.90 -2.14 -5.28
CA GLY A 42 14.62 -2.82 -4.20
C GLY A 42 15.31 -4.10 -4.64
N SER A 43 15.14 -4.49 -5.90
CA SER A 43 15.72 -5.70 -6.47
C SER A 43 16.10 -5.44 -7.92
N ARG A 44 17.40 -5.53 -8.21
CA ARG A 44 17.91 -5.38 -9.57
C ARG A 44 17.27 -6.36 -10.55
N ILE A 45 16.94 -7.58 -10.10
CA ILE A 45 16.24 -8.57 -10.94
C ILE A 45 14.85 -8.04 -11.32
N LEU A 46 14.09 -7.52 -10.36
CA LEU A 46 12.76 -6.98 -10.64
C LEU A 46 12.85 -5.72 -11.51
N GLU A 47 13.81 -4.84 -11.27
CA GLU A 47 14.06 -3.66 -12.10
C GLU A 47 14.36 -4.03 -13.55
N ASP A 48 15.22 -5.03 -13.77
CA ASP A 48 15.53 -5.51 -15.11
C ASP A 48 14.28 -6.10 -15.77
N LEU A 49 13.53 -6.98 -15.08
CA LEU A 49 12.28 -7.54 -15.60
C LEU A 49 11.22 -6.46 -15.93
N ILE A 50 11.09 -5.42 -15.09
CA ILE A 50 10.18 -4.29 -15.33
C ILE A 50 10.60 -3.54 -16.59
N ARG A 51 11.90 -3.23 -16.73
CA ARG A 51 12.41 -2.41 -17.83
C ARG A 51 12.47 -3.16 -19.15
N THR A 52 12.81 -4.44 -19.15
CA THR A 52 13.15 -5.18 -20.37
C THR A 52 12.16 -6.27 -20.73
N GLU A 53 11.42 -6.80 -19.76
CA GLU A 53 10.52 -7.96 -19.95
C GLU A 53 9.03 -7.61 -19.74
N GLY A 54 8.70 -6.34 -19.47
CA GLY A 54 7.33 -5.87 -19.35
C GLY A 54 6.64 -6.32 -18.06
N LEU A 55 7.40 -6.71 -17.02
CA LEU A 55 6.83 -6.99 -15.71
C LEU A 55 6.19 -5.72 -15.13
N LEU A 56 4.90 -5.78 -14.81
CA LEU A 56 4.20 -4.70 -14.14
C LEU A 56 4.00 -5.02 -12.65
N VAL A 57 4.37 -4.08 -11.80
CA VAL A 57 4.08 -4.14 -10.36
C VAL A 57 2.98 -3.15 -10.07
N VAL A 58 1.85 -3.63 -9.53
CA VAL A 58 0.70 -2.82 -9.12
C VAL A 58 0.39 -2.98 -7.64
N GLY A 59 -0.12 -1.92 -7.02
CA GLY A 59 -0.66 -1.93 -5.67
C GLY A 59 -2.18 -1.93 -5.70
N ALA A 60 -2.79 -2.81 -4.92
CA ALA A 60 -4.24 -2.94 -4.82
C ALA A 60 -4.69 -3.23 -3.39
N GLU A 61 -5.91 -2.82 -3.08
CA GLU A 61 -6.62 -3.10 -1.83
C GLU A 61 -7.77 -4.08 -2.12
N TYR A 62 -7.93 -5.10 -1.27
CA TYR A 62 -9.06 -6.03 -1.35
C TYR A 62 -10.03 -5.74 -0.21
N ASP A 63 -11.28 -5.44 -0.58
CA ASP A 63 -12.38 -5.28 0.36
C ASP A 63 -12.97 -6.66 0.70
N LEU A 64 -12.87 -7.03 1.98
CA LEU A 64 -13.34 -8.32 2.48
C LEU A 64 -14.87 -8.42 2.55
N GLU A 65 -15.58 -7.30 2.65
CA GLU A 65 -17.05 -7.26 2.75
C GLU A 65 -17.68 -7.38 1.36
N THR A 66 -17.12 -6.67 0.38
CA THR A 66 -17.69 -6.61 -0.98
C THR A 66 -17.02 -7.56 -1.96
N GLY A 67 -15.81 -8.03 -1.66
CA GLY A 67 -15.00 -8.86 -2.55
C GLY A 67 -14.38 -8.08 -3.72
N VAL A 68 -14.43 -6.74 -3.69
CA VAL A 68 -13.87 -5.88 -4.74
C VAL A 68 -12.38 -5.69 -4.53
N VAL A 69 -11.62 -5.72 -5.62
CA VAL A 69 -10.21 -5.30 -5.65
C VAL A 69 -10.12 -3.92 -6.28
N ASP A 70 -9.58 -2.95 -5.54
CA ASP A 70 -9.28 -1.60 -6.04
C ASP A 70 -7.79 -1.48 -6.35
N PHE A 71 -7.44 -1.38 -7.63
CA PHE A 71 -6.07 -1.13 -8.08
C PHE A 71 -5.83 0.37 -8.22
N PHE A 72 -4.90 0.92 -7.44
CA PHE A 72 -4.73 2.38 -7.34
C PHE A 72 -3.27 2.86 -7.40
N ASP A 73 -2.31 1.95 -7.56
CA ASP A 73 -0.89 2.28 -7.65
C ASP A 73 -0.21 1.48 -8.76
N GLY A 74 0.49 2.16 -9.68
CA GLY A 74 1.18 1.51 -10.81
C GLY A 74 0.28 0.98 -11.92
N VAL A 75 -1.00 1.37 -11.93
CA VAL A 75 -1.88 1.19 -13.08
C VAL A 75 -1.74 2.38 -14.02
N ASP A 76 -1.61 2.12 -15.33
CA ASP A 76 -1.69 3.16 -16.36
C ASP A 76 -3.15 3.65 -16.41
N GLY A 77 -3.34 4.97 -16.31
CA GLY A 77 -4.65 5.62 -16.30
C GLY A 77 -5.30 5.74 -17.67
#